data_AF-A0A7X7HZ45-F1
#
_entry.id   AF-A0A7X7HZ45-F1
#
_cell.length_a   1.000
_cell.length_b   1.000
_cell.length_c   1.000
_cell.angle_alpha   90.00
_cell.angle_beta   90.00
_cell.angle_gamma   90.00
#
_symmetry.space_group_name_H-M   'P 1'
#
loop_
_entity.id
_entity.type
_entity.pdbx_description
1 polymer ?
#
loop_
_entity_poly.entity_id
_entity_poly.type
_entity_poly.pdbx_seq_one_letter_code
_entity_poly.pdbx_strand_id
1 'polypeptide(L)'
;MGNKVVSVTVSFLFLLLIVLNSYAITPNPIISRGKPVFGSPSSNITSLVNGKYGDVWMVSNGSWAAIDVGTGYTKVLVNWNNTGGSWSDSIASATSCRQGMSIPVDYELLASSNSTDGTDGDWKSVLTIQNNTVSARSHSIDIGGANWVKMSVTKGGGFIDELEVFDLSKGGDDIWFFPGTSITAVSYKSTVPSKNFADFVNEKHASYNPAIIRGGIGCINSTTMANDISRYLDMTRNVKYWAIEMGTNDAWGGGTYNLPAYIKNMQKIIDSCKANNIQPIIARMIATDSAKAKWQVHPDFLKAIDSLTEINGLIPGPDLYAYFSKHPEEFSDGVHPNTTGALSLIRLWAEKMDSLYNETTVMKPELVVKSQAQSWLISIKSNAQFYTITANRSGTLTIHSLTGKLLTKTLLGQNESFSLAKTRVYSIIRFSSETGIENIVVANNL
;
A
#
# COMPACT_ATOMS: atom_id res chain seq x y z
N MET A 1 61.11 2.93 -35.88
CA MET A 1 60.72 2.73 -34.46
C MET A 1 59.62 3.72 -34.14
N GLY A 2 58.48 3.26 -33.64
CA GLY A 2 57.37 4.11 -33.22
C GLY A 2 56.00 3.55 -33.58
N ASN A 3 55.64 2.41 -32.99
CA ASN A 3 54.28 1.86 -33.04
C ASN A 3 53.32 2.84 -32.34
N LYS A 4 52.40 3.45 -33.10
CA LYS A 4 51.25 4.15 -32.52
C LYS A 4 50.16 3.13 -32.22
N VAL A 5 50.00 2.86 -30.93
CA VAL A 5 48.85 2.16 -30.35
C VAL A 5 47.59 2.98 -30.62
N VAL A 6 46.69 2.42 -31.43
CA VAL A 6 45.31 2.92 -31.55
C VAL A 6 44.55 2.37 -30.34
N SER A 7 44.35 3.21 -29.33
CA SER A 7 43.44 2.90 -28.23
C SER A 7 42.00 3.07 -28.73
N VAL A 8 41.33 1.96 -29.04
CA VAL A 8 39.88 1.91 -29.19
C VAL A 8 39.29 1.91 -27.78
N THR A 9 38.84 3.06 -27.31
CA THR A 9 38.07 3.13 -26.06
C THR A 9 36.62 2.79 -26.38
N VAL A 10 36.23 1.54 -26.14
CA VAL A 10 34.84 1.11 -26.14
C VAL A 10 34.13 1.81 -24.97
N SER A 11 33.36 2.85 -25.25
CA SER A 11 32.51 3.48 -24.25
C SER A 11 31.23 2.65 -24.11
N PHE A 12 31.14 1.90 -23.02
CA PHE A 12 29.91 1.28 -22.57
C PHE A 12 28.90 2.38 -22.20
N LEU A 13 27.87 2.56 -23.03
CA LEU A 13 26.73 3.40 -22.71
C LEU A 13 25.86 2.67 -21.68
N PHE A 14 26.12 2.89 -20.39
CA PHE A 14 25.19 2.51 -19.34
C PHE A 14 24.03 3.51 -19.33
N LEU A 15 22.91 3.14 -19.94
CA LEU A 15 21.64 3.85 -19.84
C LEU A 15 21.06 3.59 -18.45
N LEU A 16 21.40 4.43 -17.46
CA LEU A 16 20.79 4.36 -16.14
C LEU A 16 19.55 5.27 -16.11
N LEU A 17 18.37 4.69 -16.30
CA LEU A 17 17.09 5.34 -15.99
C LEU A 17 17.04 5.61 -14.49
N ILE A 18 16.92 6.88 -14.08
CA ILE A 18 16.54 7.23 -12.72
C ILE A 18 15.13 7.81 -12.78
N VAL A 19 14.18 7.02 -12.29
CA VAL A 19 12.79 7.41 -12.07
C VAL A 19 12.78 8.39 -10.88
N LEU A 20 12.40 9.64 -11.13
CA LEU A 20 11.90 10.50 -10.06
C LEU A 20 10.57 9.86 -9.63
N ASN A 21 10.54 9.17 -8.48
CA ASN A 21 9.31 8.61 -7.93
C ASN A 21 8.39 9.76 -7.49
N SER A 22 7.62 10.32 -8.42
CA SER A 22 6.22 10.57 -8.12
C SER A 22 5.62 9.20 -7.85
N TYR A 23 5.22 8.93 -6.60
CA TYR A 23 4.55 7.67 -6.23
C TYR A 23 3.14 7.63 -6.82
N ALA A 24 3.03 7.55 -8.14
CA ALA A 24 1.79 7.11 -8.76
C ALA A 24 1.71 5.61 -8.54
N ILE A 25 0.66 5.17 -7.87
CA ILE A 25 0.35 3.75 -7.73
C ILE A 25 0.22 3.14 -9.13
N THR A 26 0.81 1.97 -9.33
CA THR A 26 0.66 1.19 -10.55
C THR A 26 -0.59 0.33 -10.42
N PRO A 27 -1.63 0.55 -11.24
CA PRO A 27 -2.88 -0.18 -11.12
C PRO A 27 -2.68 -1.67 -11.40
N ASN A 28 -3.47 -2.49 -10.73
CA ASN A 28 -3.64 -3.92 -10.95
C ASN A 28 -5.12 -4.18 -11.31
N PRO A 29 -5.53 -4.11 -12.59
CA PRO A 29 -6.93 -4.27 -12.96
C PRO A 29 -7.52 -5.60 -12.45
N ILE A 30 -8.72 -5.56 -11.90
CA ILE A 30 -9.43 -6.78 -11.51
C ILE A 30 -9.99 -7.50 -12.75
N ILE A 31 -9.67 -8.78 -12.87
CA ILE A 31 -9.98 -9.60 -14.05
C ILE A 31 -10.91 -10.77 -13.74
N SER A 32 -11.27 -11.01 -12.47
CA SER A 32 -12.20 -12.07 -12.07
C SER A 32 -13.66 -11.65 -11.97
N ARG A 33 -13.96 -10.37 -11.67
CA ARG A 33 -15.34 -9.94 -11.40
C ARG A 33 -16.26 -10.20 -12.60
N GLY A 34 -17.41 -10.83 -12.34
CA GLY A 34 -18.41 -11.20 -13.34
C GLY A 34 -17.95 -12.28 -14.34
N LYS A 35 -16.79 -12.90 -14.14
CA LYS A 35 -16.29 -13.97 -15.01
C LYS A 35 -16.98 -15.32 -14.73
N PRO A 36 -16.95 -16.26 -15.69
CA PRO A 36 -17.32 -17.64 -15.43
C PRO A 36 -16.51 -18.20 -14.25
N VAL A 37 -17.22 -18.75 -13.27
CA VAL A 37 -16.63 -19.42 -12.12
C VAL A 37 -17.35 -20.74 -11.88
N PHE A 38 -16.57 -21.79 -11.65
CA PHE A 38 -17.03 -23.15 -11.39
C PHE A 38 -16.38 -23.68 -10.13
N GLY A 39 -17.02 -24.60 -9.45
CA GLY A 39 -16.47 -25.12 -8.20
C GLY A 39 -17.22 -26.29 -7.64
N SER A 40 -16.60 -26.89 -6.63
CA SER A 40 -17.17 -27.91 -5.77
C SER A 40 -17.13 -27.43 -4.32
N PRO A 41 -18.27 -27.23 -3.64
CA PRO A 41 -19.62 -27.35 -4.18
C PRO A 41 -19.94 -26.24 -5.21
N SER A 42 -20.87 -26.48 -6.12
CA SER A 42 -21.29 -25.47 -7.11
C SER A 42 -22.31 -24.47 -6.56
N SER A 43 -22.96 -24.79 -5.44
CA SER A 43 -23.94 -23.91 -4.79
C SER A 43 -23.29 -22.59 -4.39
N ASN A 44 -23.90 -21.46 -4.77
CA ASN A 44 -23.44 -20.09 -4.50
C ASN A 44 -22.03 -19.76 -5.02
N ILE A 45 -21.45 -20.55 -5.93
CA ILE A 45 -20.08 -20.32 -6.41
C ILE A 45 -19.88 -18.92 -7.05
N THR A 46 -20.93 -18.37 -7.64
CA THR A 46 -20.91 -17.03 -8.26
C THR A 46 -20.71 -15.90 -7.27
N SER A 47 -20.87 -16.13 -5.96
CA SER A 47 -20.59 -15.12 -4.95
C SER A 47 -19.11 -14.71 -4.96
N LEU A 48 -18.22 -15.64 -5.27
CA LEU A 48 -16.77 -15.43 -5.27
C LEU A 48 -16.28 -14.35 -6.24
N VAL A 49 -17.10 -13.94 -7.21
CA VAL A 49 -16.71 -13.01 -8.28
C VAL A 49 -17.75 -11.91 -8.49
N ASN A 50 -18.67 -11.71 -7.54
CA ASN A 50 -19.75 -10.73 -7.70
C ASN A 50 -19.38 -9.33 -7.18
N GLY A 51 -18.22 -9.18 -6.51
CA GLY A 51 -17.77 -7.92 -5.93
C GLY A 51 -18.60 -7.46 -4.72
N LYS A 52 -19.30 -8.39 -4.06
CA LYS A 52 -20.14 -8.16 -2.89
C LYS A 52 -19.68 -9.08 -1.76
N TYR A 53 -18.89 -8.50 -0.87
CA TYR A 53 -18.59 -9.12 0.41
C TYR A 53 -19.86 -9.47 1.19
N GLY A 54 -19.80 -10.53 1.99
CA GLY A 54 -20.94 -11.07 2.73
C GLY A 54 -21.76 -12.13 1.99
N ASP A 55 -21.72 -12.21 0.66
CA ASP A 55 -22.32 -13.31 -0.10
C ASP A 55 -21.38 -14.53 -0.07
N VAL A 56 -21.76 -15.61 0.63
CA VAL A 56 -20.81 -16.68 0.95
C VAL A 56 -20.92 -17.93 0.07
N TRP A 57 -19.74 -18.46 -0.26
CA TRP A 57 -19.52 -19.82 -0.74
C TRP A 57 -18.97 -20.68 0.40
N MET A 58 -19.55 -21.87 0.60
CA MET A 58 -19.13 -22.79 1.66
C MET A 58 -17.92 -23.62 1.20
N VAL A 59 -16.91 -23.67 2.07
CA VAL A 59 -15.66 -24.36 1.84
C VAL A 59 -15.51 -25.51 2.82
N SER A 60 -15.04 -26.65 2.32
CA SER A 60 -14.62 -27.80 3.11
C SER A 60 -13.34 -28.41 2.52
N ASN A 61 -12.82 -29.44 3.16
CA ASN A 61 -11.75 -30.25 2.56
C ASN A 61 -12.21 -30.83 1.21
N GLY A 62 -11.39 -30.66 0.17
CA GLY A 62 -11.69 -31.07 -1.21
C GLY A 62 -12.49 -30.05 -2.02
N SER A 63 -12.87 -28.91 -1.42
CA SER A 63 -13.51 -27.83 -2.15
C SER A 63 -12.54 -27.16 -3.12
N TRP A 64 -13.03 -26.73 -4.27
CA TRP A 64 -12.24 -25.95 -5.23
C TRP A 64 -13.11 -24.96 -5.99
N ALA A 65 -12.50 -23.86 -6.43
CA ALA A 65 -13.11 -22.84 -7.26
C ALA A 65 -12.14 -22.46 -8.39
N ALA A 66 -12.63 -22.45 -9.64
CA ALA A 66 -11.88 -22.13 -10.84
C ALA A 66 -12.55 -20.99 -11.61
N ILE A 67 -11.78 -19.99 -11.99
CA ILE A 67 -12.23 -18.78 -12.68
C ILE A 67 -11.56 -18.73 -14.06
N ASP A 68 -12.35 -18.55 -15.12
CA ASP A 68 -11.82 -18.18 -16.45
C ASP A 68 -11.54 -16.68 -16.46
N VAL A 69 -10.29 -16.32 -16.24
CA VAL A 69 -9.83 -14.94 -16.20
C VAL A 69 -9.63 -14.37 -17.61
N GLY A 70 -9.63 -15.22 -18.64
CA GLY A 70 -9.35 -14.87 -20.03
C GLY A 70 -7.85 -14.90 -20.38
N THR A 71 -7.52 -14.59 -21.62
CA THR A 71 -6.15 -14.70 -22.16
C THR A 71 -5.34 -13.40 -22.01
N GLY A 72 -4.02 -13.52 -22.16
CA GLY A 72 -3.11 -12.36 -22.22
C GLY A 72 -2.39 -12.01 -20.91
N TYR A 73 -2.63 -12.78 -19.85
CA TYR A 73 -2.04 -12.54 -18.53
C TYR A 73 -0.89 -13.52 -18.26
N THR A 74 0.27 -13.01 -17.84
CA THR A 74 1.42 -13.84 -17.49
C THR A 74 1.60 -13.96 -15.98
N LYS A 75 1.11 -12.97 -15.23
CA LYS A 75 1.22 -12.89 -13.77
C LYS A 75 -0.03 -12.27 -13.18
N VAL A 76 -0.53 -12.83 -12.08
CA VAL A 76 -1.74 -12.36 -11.42
C VAL A 76 -1.57 -12.30 -9.90
N LEU A 77 -2.42 -11.53 -9.24
CA LEU A 77 -2.65 -11.58 -7.80
C LEU A 77 -3.95 -12.34 -7.54
N VAL A 78 -3.91 -13.42 -6.76
CA VAL A 78 -5.12 -14.07 -6.24
C VAL A 78 -5.34 -13.58 -4.82
N ASN A 79 -6.42 -12.84 -4.59
CA ASN A 79 -6.85 -12.34 -3.29
C ASN A 79 -8.13 -13.04 -2.85
N TRP A 80 -8.16 -13.57 -1.64
CA TRP A 80 -9.39 -14.18 -1.11
C TRP A 80 -9.72 -13.65 0.27
N ASN A 81 -11.02 -13.60 0.57
CA ASN A 81 -11.54 -13.19 1.86
C ASN A 81 -12.54 -14.20 2.42
N ASN A 82 -12.41 -14.47 3.71
CA ASN A 82 -13.37 -15.21 4.53
C ASN A 82 -14.10 -14.22 5.45
N THR A 83 -15.38 -14.50 5.70
CA THR A 83 -16.31 -13.61 6.42
C THR A 83 -16.11 -13.53 7.93
N GLY A 84 -15.20 -14.32 8.51
CA GLY A 84 -14.95 -14.33 9.96
C GLY A 84 -14.60 -12.96 10.52
N GLY A 85 -15.00 -12.67 11.76
CA GLY A 85 -14.85 -11.33 12.37
C GLY A 85 -13.40 -10.90 12.63
N SER A 86 -12.45 -11.84 12.69
CA SER A 86 -11.03 -11.58 12.94
C SER A 86 -10.17 -11.99 11.75
N TRP A 87 -9.05 -11.30 11.53
CA TRP A 87 -8.04 -11.70 10.54
C TRP A 87 -7.27 -12.94 10.97
N SER A 88 -6.94 -13.09 12.25
CA SER A 88 -6.24 -14.28 12.79
C SER A 88 -6.56 -14.53 14.26
N ASP A 89 -6.66 -15.79 14.66
CA ASP A 89 -6.70 -16.25 16.05
C ASP A 89 -5.31 -16.71 16.55
N SER A 90 -4.34 -16.83 15.64
CA SER A 90 -2.97 -17.30 15.93
C SER A 90 -2.04 -16.18 16.37
N ILE A 91 -2.31 -14.96 15.88
CA ILE A 91 -1.65 -13.74 16.32
C ILE A 91 -2.30 -13.34 17.63
N ALA A 92 -1.49 -13.03 18.65
CA ALA A 92 -2.01 -12.77 19.99
C ALA A 92 -2.76 -13.94 20.61
N SER A 93 -2.13 -15.12 20.69
CA SER A 93 -2.76 -16.37 21.14
C SER A 93 -3.37 -16.37 22.56
N ALA A 94 -3.23 -15.28 23.30
CA ALA A 94 -3.62 -15.14 24.71
C ALA A 94 -4.81 -14.19 24.95
N THR A 95 -5.49 -13.68 23.91
CA THR A 95 -6.61 -12.75 24.14
C THR A 95 -7.94 -13.47 24.33
N SER A 96 -8.80 -12.93 25.20
CA SER A 96 -10.20 -13.33 25.41
C SER A 96 -11.09 -13.12 24.18
N CYS A 97 -10.52 -12.69 23.07
CA CYS A 97 -11.23 -12.22 21.86
C CYS A 97 -11.02 -13.16 20.67
N ARG A 98 -10.44 -14.34 20.91
CA ARG A 98 -10.45 -15.45 19.97
C ARG A 98 -11.89 -15.88 19.71
N GLN A 99 -12.27 -15.98 18.44
CA GLN A 99 -13.63 -16.33 18.06
C GLN A 99 -13.73 -17.77 17.52
N GLY A 100 -12.60 -18.44 17.33
CA GLY A 100 -12.54 -19.68 16.56
C GLY A 100 -12.63 -19.35 15.07
N MET A 101 -11.68 -19.85 14.28
CA MET A 101 -11.66 -19.62 12.85
C MET A 101 -11.87 -20.91 12.08
N SER A 102 -12.90 -20.90 11.22
CA SER A 102 -13.05 -21.88 10.16
C SER A 102 -12.61 -21.22 8.85
N ILE A 103 -11.42 -21.60 8.39
CA ILE A 103 -10.74 -21.04 7.22
C ILE A 103 -10.08 -22.15 6.38
N PRO A 104 -9.79 -21.90 5.09
CA PRO A 104 -8.84 -22.71 4.35
C PRO A 104 -7.48 -22.72 5.07
N VAL A 105 -6.98 -23.92 5.39
CA VAL A 105 -5.71 -24.13 6.13
C VAL A 105 -4.61 -24.51 5.15
N ASP A 106 -4.86 -25.54 4.35
CA ASP A 106 -3.95 -25.95 3.27
C ASP A 106 -4.72 -25.84 1.95
N TYR A 107 -4.08 -25.23 0.95
CA TYR A 107 -4.66 -25.07 -0.37
C TYR A 107 -3.58 -24.85 -1.42
N GLU A 108 -3.94 -25.14 -2.67
CA GLU A 108 -3.11 -24.90 -3.84
C GLU A 108 -3.75 -23.88 -4.75
N LEU A 109 -2.91 -23.07 -5.40
CA LEU A 109 -3.29 -22.29 -6.56
C LEU A 109 -2.79 -23.01 -7.80
N LEU A 110 -3.68 -23.19 -8.77
CA LEU A 110 -3.41 -23.89 -10.01
C LEU A 110 -3.77 -23.03 -11.21
N ALA A 111 -3.11 -23.29 -12.33
CA ALA A 111 -3.41 -22.66 -13.62
C ALA A 111 -3.59 -23.71 -14.71
N SER A 112 -4.44 -23.42 -15.69
CA SER A 112 -4.66 -24.26 -16.86
C SER A 112 -4.97 -23.41 -18.10
N SER A 113 -4.49 -23.87 -19.26
CA SER A 113 -4.73 -23.20 -20.55
C SER A 113 -5.83 -23.87 -21.39
N ASN A 114 -6.33 -25.03 -20.95
CA ASN A 114 -7.23 -25.88 -21.75
C ASN A 114 -8.41 -26.44 -20.94
N SER A 115 -8.68 -25.92 -19.74
CA SER A 115 -9.93 -26.21 -19.06
C SER A 115 -11.11 -25.51 -19.76
N THR A 116 -12.30 -26.08 -19.64
CA THR A 116 -13.55 -25.53 -20.14
C THR A 116 -14.53 -25.17 -19.03
N ASP A 117 -14.45 -25.85 -17.87
CA ASP A 117 -15.39 -25.66 -16.77
C ASP A 117 -14.77 -25.83 -15.37
N GLY A 118 -13.44 -25.80 -15.26
CA GLY A 118 -12.75 -26.00 -14.00
C GLY A 118 -12.59 -27.47 -13.59
N THR A 119 -13.34 -28.43 -14.13
CA THR A 119 -13.23 -29.86 -13.78
C THR A 119 -12.21 -30.61 -14.62
N ASP A 120 -12.02 -30.16 -15.86
CA ASP A 120 -11.17 -30.74 -16.89
C ASP A 120 -9.86 -29.96 -17.09
N GLY A 121 -9.06 -30.35 -18.07
CA GLY A 121 -7.82 -29.65 -18.45
C GLY A 121 -6.60 -30.07 -17.65
N ASP A 122 -5.44 -29.61 -18.12
CA ASP A 122 -4.15 -29.88 -17.52
C ASP A 122 -3.84 -28.81 -16.47
N TRP A 123 -4.10 -29.13 -15.21
CA TRP A 123 -3.86 -28.24 -14.09
C TRP A 123 -2.42 -28.34 -13.58
N LYS A 124 -1.72 -27.22 -13.57
CA LYS A 124 -0.40 -27.08 -12.97
C LYS A 124 -0.52 -26.35 -11.63
N SER A 125 -0.04 -26.97 -10.55
CA SER A 125 0.14 -26.28 -9.27
C SER A 125 1.22 -25.20 -9.43
N VAL A 126 0.85 -23.95 -9.17
CA VAL A 126 1.75 -22.77 -9.26
C VAL A 126 2.12 -22.23 -7.88
N LEU A 127 1.35 -22.57 -6.84
CA LEU A 127 1.66 -22.25 -5.46
C LEU A 127 0.97 -23.22 -4.51
N THR A 128 1.67 -23.70 -3.50
CA THR A 128 1.11 -24.49 -2.39
C THR A 128 1.22 -23.70 -1.10
N ILE A 129 0.10 -23.55 -0.39
CA ILE A 129 0.03 -22.93 0.93
C ILE A 129 -0.29 -24.00 1.96
N GLN A 130 0.47 -23.95 3.06
CA GLN A 130 0.29 -24.85 4.21
C GLN A 130 0.17 -24.05 5.50
N ASN A 131 -0.59 -24.58 6.44
CA ASN A 131 -0.76 -24.04 7.80
C ASN A 131 -1.18 -22.57 7.81
N ASN A 132 -2.09 -22.19 6.90
CA ASN A 132 -2.67 -20.85 6.89
C ASN A 132 -3.48 -20.60 8.18
N THR A 133 -3.25 -19.45 8.80
CA THR A 133 -3.92 -19.04 10.05
C THR A 133 -4.65 -17.71 9.93
N VAL A 134 -4.89 -17.25 8.70
CA VAL A 134 -5.54 -15.95 8.43
C VAL A 134 -6.80 -16.10 7.57
N SER A 135 -7.80 -15.23 7.79
CA SER A 135 -9.07 -15.21 7.04
C SER A 135 -9.06 -14.33 5.79
N ALA A 136 -7.95 -13.69 5.46
CA ALA A 136 -7.81 -12.98 4.18
C ALA A 136 -6.34 -12.98 3.77
N ARG A 137 -6.06 -13.28 2.50
CA ARG A 137 -4.68 -13.38 2.01
C ARG A 137 -4.61 -13.15 0.50
N SER A 138 -3.48 -12.62 0.05
CA SER A 138 -3.18 -12.41 -1.37
C SER A 138 -1.89 -13.10 -1.79
N HIS A 139 -1.88 -13.69 -3.00
CA HIS A 139 -0.74 -14.41 -3.57
C HIS A 139 -0.44 -13.93 -4.99
N SER A 140 0.78 -13.45 -5.22
CA SER A 140 1.26 -13.18 -6.57
C SER A 140 1.79 -14.48 -7.18
N ILE A 141 1.26 -14.87 -8.34
CA ILE A 141 1.60 -16.12 -9.02
C ILE A 141 1.83 -15.87 -10.52
N ASP A 142 2.77 -16.61 -11.09
CA ASP A 142 2.99 -16.66 -12.54
C ASP A 142 2.10 -17.74 -13.14
N ILE A 143 1.26 -17.35 -14.11
CA ILE A 143 0.31 -18.26 -14.78
C ILE A 143 0.70 -18.51 -16.25
N GLY A 144 1.76 -17.86 -16.75
CA GLY A 144 2.40 -18.22 -18.02
C GLY A 144 1.50 -18.13 -19.25
N GLY A 145 0.46 -17.28 -19.23
CA GLY A 145 -0.50 -17.15 -20.33
C GLY A 145 -1.74 -18.05 -20.20
N ALA A 146 -1.84 -18.86 -19.14
CA ALA A 146 -3.06 -19.62 -18.84
C ALA A 146 -4.25 -18.68 -18.66
N ASN A 147 -5.43 -19.14 -19.09
CA ASN A 147 -6.69 -18.39 -18.96
C ASN A 147 -7.52 -18.82 -17.76
N TRP A 148 -7.17 -19.93 -17.10
CA TRP A 148 -7.84 -20.38 -15.89
C TRP A 148 -6.95 -20.30 -14.66
N VAL A 149 -7.54 -19.85 -13.55
CA VAL A 149 -6.94 -19.85 -12.22
C VAL A 149 -7.87 -20.59 -11.26
N LYS A 150 -7.32 -21.51 -10.46
CA LYS A 150 -8.08 -22.32 -9.50
C LYS A 150 -7.47 -22.26 -8.11
N MET A 151 -8.32 -22.14 -7.09
CA MET A 151 -7.97 -22.43 -5.69
C MET A 151 -8.53 -23.80 -5.32
N SER A 152 -7.68 -24.72 -4.87
CA SER A 152 -8.06 -26.07 -4.42
C SER A 152 -7.73 -26.24 -2.94
N VAL A 153 -8.74 -26.41 -2.10
CA VAL A 153 -8.61 -26.52 -0.65
C VAL A 153 -8.42 -27.98 -0.25
N THR A 154 -7.27 -28.28 0.34
CA THR A 154 -6.87 -29.64 0.74
C THR A 154 -6.94 -29.87 2.25
N LYS A 155 -7.16 -28.80 3.03
CA LYS A 155 -7.44 -28.87 4.47
C LYS A 155 -8.14 -27.60 4.95
N GLY A 156 -9.04 -27.74 5.91
CA GLY A 156 -9.79 -26.63 6.51
C GLY A 156 -11.20 -26.51 5.96
N GLY A 157 -11.81 -25.33 6.09
CA GLY A 157 -13.17 -25.09 5.64
C GLY A 157 -13.64 -23.66 5.90
N GLY A 158 -14.95 -23.49 6.14
CA GLY A 158 -15.54 -22.20 6.47
C GLY A 158 -16.22 -21.56 5.27
N PHE A 159 -16.06 -20.25 5.12
CA PHE A 159 -16.73 -19.47 4.07
C PHE A 159 -15.73 -18.59 3.32
N ILE A 160 -15.90 -18.45 2.03
CA ILE A 160 -15.22 -17.43 1.24
C ILE A 160 -16.32 -16.57 0.62
N ASP A 161 -16.23 -15.25 0.75
CA ASP A 161 -17.16 -14.33 0.09
C ASP A 161 -16.58 -13.75 -1.19
N GLU A 162 -15.26 -13.65 -1.31
CA GLU A 162 -14.60 -13.16 -2.52
C GLU A 162 -13.33 -13.96 -2.85
N LEU A 163 -13.17 -14.28 -4.14
CA LEU A 163 -11.94 -14.79 -4.77
C LEU A 163 -11.63 -13.91 -5.97
N GLU A 164 -10.89 -12.83 -5.70
CA GLU A 164 -10.54 -11.83 -6.69
C GLU A 164 -9.21 -12.16 -7.36
N VAL A 165 -9.15 -11.96 -8.68
CA VAL A 165 -7.92 -12.09 -9.45
C VAL A 165 -7.62 -10.75 -10.10
N PHE A 166 -6.40 -10.24 -9.91
CA PHE A 166 -5.94 -8.98 -10.48
C PHE A 166 -4.79 -9.23 -11.45
N ASP A 167 -4.74 -8.49 -12.56
CA ASP A 167 -3.63 -8.53 -13.51
C ASP A 167 -2.39 -7.84 -12.94
N LEU A 168 -1.30 -8.61 -12.83
CA LEU A 168 0.03 -8.11 -12.42
C LEU A 168 1.06 -8.22 -13.55
N SER A 169 0.64 -8.53 -14.78
CA SER A 169 1.53 -8.74 -15.93
C SER A 169 2.34 -7.48 -16.27
N LYS A 170 1.87 -6.29 -15.86
CA LYS A 170 2.55 -4.99 -16.00
C LYS A 170 3.19 -4.46 -14.71
N GLY A 171 3.28 -5.28 -13.66
CA GLY A 171 3.96 -4.92 -12.40
C GLY A 171 3.15 -4.08 -11.42
N GLY A 172 1.82 -4.24 -11.40
CA GLY A 172 0.92 -3.52 -10.48
C GLY A 172 1.29 -3.67 -9.01
N ASP A 173 1.11 -2.59 -8.24
CA ASP A 173 1.48 -2.51 -6.82
C ASP A 173 0.39 -1.89 -5.93
N ASP A 174 -0.82 -1.69 -6.47
CA ASP A 174 -2.02 -1.24 -5.74
C ASP A 174 -2.61 -2.37 -4.86
N ILE A 175 -1.82 -2.79 -3.88
CA ILE A 175 -2.11 -3.91 -2.98
C ILE A 175 -1.93 -3.42 -1.55
N TRP A 176 -3.02 -3.46 -0.79
CA TRP A 176 -3.16 -2.86 0.52
C TRP A 176 -3.46 -3.90 1.58
N PHE A 177 -2.84 -3.72 2.74
CA PHE A 177 -3.22 -4.40 3.97
C PHE A 177 -3.69 -3.36 4.97
N PHE A 178 -4.84 -3.65 5.59
CA PHE A 178 -5.40 -2.85 6.67
C PHE A 178 -5.23 -3.60 8.00
N PRO A 179 -4.02 -3.62 8.59
CA PRO A 179 -3.84 -4.15 9.94
C PRO A 179 -4.49 -3.22 10.95
N GLY A 180 -5.09 -3.80 11.97
CA GLY A 180 -5.50 -3.04 13.13
C GLY A 180 -6.17 -3.85 14.21
N THR A 181 -6.92 -3.15 15.05
CA THR A 181 -7.53 -3.70 16.25
C THR A 181 -8.96 -4.22 15.98
N SER A 182 -9.77 -4.32 17.03
CA SER A 182 -11.21 -4.58 16.91
C SER A 182 -11.93 -3.49 16.10
N ILE A 183 -11.42 -2.25 16.09
CA ILE A 183 -11.99 -1.16 15.27
C ILE A 183 -11.90 -1.51 13.78
N THR A 184 -10.73 -1.92 13.31
CA THR A 184 -10.55 -2.39 11.92
C THR A 184 -11.34 -3.67 11.66
N ALA A 185 -11.36 -4.61 12.61
CA ALA A 185 -12.09 -5.87 12.48
C ALA A 185 -13.60 -5.64 12.30
N VAL A 186 -14.19 -4.78 13.13
CA VAL A 186 -15.60 -4.39 13.04
C VAL A 186 -15.89 -3.63 11.75
N SER A 187 -15.00 -2.73 11.34
CA SER A 187 -15.23 -1.85 10.19
C SER A 187 -15.16 -2.59 8.85
N TYR A 188 -14.26 -3.56 8.71
CA TYR A 188 -14.02 -4.25 7.45
C TYR A 188 -14.62 -5.66 7.38
N LYS A 189 -14.81 -6.36 8.50
CA LYS A 189 -15.23 -7.77 8.51
C LYS A 189 -16.59 -7.96 9.17
N SER A 190 -16.73 -7.64 10.47
CA SER A 190 -17.96 -7.95 11.21
C SER A 190 -19.17 -7.15 10.71
N THR A 191 -18.96 -5.88 10.37
CA THR A 191 -19.97 -5.09 9.66
C THR A 191 -19.55 -5.01 8.21
N VAL A 192 -20.14 -5.84 7.36
CA VAL A 192 -19.87 -5.79 5.92
C VAL A 192 -20.35 -4.43 5.41
N PRO A 193 -19.44 -3.55 4.96
CA PRO A 193 -19.82 -2.21 4.55
C PRO A 193 -20.44 -2.25 3.15
N SER A 194 -21.36 -1.34 2.87
CA SER A 194 -21.99 -1.23 1.53
C SER A 194 -21.02 -0.78 0.43
N LYS A 195 -19.91 -0.15 0.82
CA LYS A 195 -18.76 0.21 -0.01
C LYS A 195 -17.48 -0.06 0.77
N ASN A 196 -16.45 -0.48 0.07
CA ASN A 196 -15.14 -0.70 0.64
C ASN A 196 -14.12 0.32 0.11
N PHE A 197 -12.88 0.26 0.62
CA PHE A 197 -11.80 1.18 0.20
C PHE A 197 -11.64 1.23 -1.33
N ALA A 198 -11.64 0.06 -1.97
CA ALA A 198 -11.52 -0.05 -3.43
C ALA A 198 -12.67 0.62 -4.19
N ASP A 199 -13.90 0.58 -3.66
CA ASP A 199 -15.06 1.20 -4.31
C ASP A 199 -14.95 2.73 -4.29
N PHE A 200 -14.54 3.30 -3.14
CA PHE A 200 -14.31 4.74 -3.04
C PHE A 200 -13.17 5.23 -3.94
N VAL A 201 -12.12 4.43 -4.11
CA VAL A 201 -11.04 4.73 -5.05
C VAL A 201 -11.55 4.65 -6.49
N ASN A 202 -12.25 3.56 -6.87
CA ASN A 202 -12.75 3.37 -8.23
C ASN A 202 -13.74 4.45 -8.67
N GLU A 203 -14.60 4.93 -7.75
CA GLU A 203 -15.55 6.01 -8.01
C GLU A 203 -14.88 7.31 -8.48
N LYS A 204 -13.65 7.58 -8.03
CA LYS A 204 -12.87 8.76 -8.42
C LYS A 204 -11.84 8.45 -9.52
N HIS A 205 -11.33 7.22 -9.52
CA HIS A 205 -10.23 6.76 -10.36
C HIS A 205 -10.62 5.43 -11.01
N ALA A 206 -11.44 5.49 -12.07
CA ALA A 206 -12.08 4.30 -12.66
C ALA A 206 -11.11 3.20 -13.14
N SER A 207 -9.84 3.54 -13.43
CA SER A 207 -8.78 2.60 -13.80
C SER A 207 -8.19 1.82 -12.62
N TYR A 208 -8.54 2.18 -11.38
CA TYR A 208 -7.97 1.63 -10.17
C TYR A 208 -9.00 0.79 -9.40
N ASN A 209 -8.58 -0.41 -9.01
CA ASN A 209 -9.34 -1.32 -8.17
C ASN A 209 -8.37 -1.95 -7.17
N PRO A 210 -8.01 -1.24 -6.09
CA PRO A 210 -7.03 -1.72 -5.13
C PRO A 210 -7.37 -3.11 -4.58
N ALA A 211 -6.39 -4.01 -4.58
CA ALA A 211 -6.52 -5.27 -3.87
C ALA A 211 -6.36 -5.01 -2.36
N ILE A 212 -7.29 -5.52 -1.55
CA ILE A 212 -7.31 -5.23 -0.11
C ILE A 212 -7.34 -6.51 0.72
N ILE A 213 -6.47 -6.56 1.73
CA ILE A 213 -6.46 -7.57 2.78
C ILE A 213 -7.01 -6.94 4.06
N ARG A 214 -8.13 -7.48 4.53
CA ARG A 214 -8.86 -7.01 5.73
C ARG A 214 -8.22 -7.61 6.99
N GLY A 215 -7.38 -6.84 7.68
CA GLY A 215 -6.39 -7.31 8.65
C GLY A 215 -6.70 -7.08 10.13
N GLY A 216 -7.91 -6.66 10.49
CA GLY A 216 -8.25 -6.33 11.87
C GLY A 216 -8.28 -7.56 12.80
N ILE A 217 -7.70 -7.42 13.99
CA ILE A 217 -7.73 -8.45 15.04
C ILE A 217 -8.21 -7.82 16.34
N GLY A 218 -9.21 -8.43 16.98
CA GLY A 218 -9.74 -7.95 18.24
C GLY A 218 -8.70 -7.96 19.37
N CYS A 219 -8.77 -6.95 20.25
CA CYS A 219 -8.07 -6.91 21.54
C CYS A 219 -6.53 -6.92 21.50
N ILE A 220 -5.94 -6.69 20.33
CA ILE A 220 -4.50 -6.49 20.20
C ILE A 220 -4.12 -5.03 20.42
N ASN A 221 -2.87 -4.80 20.81
CA ASN A 221 -2.28 -3.46 20.90
C ASN A 221 -0.94 -3.43 20.14
N SER A 222 -0.23 -2.30 20.19
CA SER A 222 1.05 -2.16 19.49
C SER A 222 2.09 -3.20 19.92
N THR A 223 2.10 -3.61 21.19
CA THR A 223 3.03 -4.62 21.74
C THR A 223 2.79 -5.97 21.09
N THR A 224 1.53 -6.35 20.96
CA THR A 224 1.14 -7.60 20.31
C THR A 224 1.60 -7.64 18.85
N MET A 225 1.26 -6.61 18.07
CA MET A 225 1.66 -6.54 16.66
C MET A 225 3.19 -6.51 16.50
N ALA A 226 3.89 -5.75 17.35
CA ALA A 226 5.35 -5.68 17.33
C ALA A 226 6.02 -7.02 17.67
N ASN A 227 5.43 -7.83 18.55
CA ASN A 227 5.96 -9.16 18.89
C ASN A 227 5.74 -10.18 17.77
N ASP A 228 4.60 -10.13 17.08
CA ASP A 228 4.25 -11.03 15.98
C ASP A 228 4.59 -10.46 14.58
N ILE A 229 5.34 -9.37 14.47
CA ILE A 229 5.56 -8.63 13.21
C ILE A 229 6.08 -9.51 12.06
N SER A 230 6.90 -10.52 12.36
CA SER A 230 7.41 -11.47 11.35
C SER A 230 6.29 -12.31 10.72
N ARG A 231 5.25 -12.67 11.50
CA ARG A 231 4.08 -13.40 11.00
C ARG A 231 3.21 -12.52 10.11
N TYR A 232 2.99 -11.26 10.51
CA TYR A 232 2.30 -10.29 9.65
C TYR A 232 3.00 -10.18 8.29
N LEU A 233 4.31 -9.94 8.30
CA LEU A 233 5.11 -9.83 7.08
C LEU A 233 5.06 -11.09 6.21
N ASP A 234 5.14 -12.28 6.81
CA ASP A 234 5.06 -13.55 6.09
C ASP A 234 3.68 -13.78 5.44
N MET A 235 2.61 -13.37 6.11
CA MET A 235 1.25 -13.56 5.63
C MET A 235 0.86 -12.54 4.55
N THR A 236 1.53 -11.38 4.50
CA THR A 236 1.20 -10.27 3.59
C THR A 236 2.30 -9.91 2.58
N ARG A 237 3.16 -10.86 2.21
CA ARG A 237 4.39 -10.63 1.38
C ARG A 237 4.21 -9.87 0.07
N ASN A 238 3.00 -9.86 -0.50
CA ASN A 238 2.70 -9.22 -1.79
C ASN A 238 2.16 -7.78 -1.67
N VAL A 239 2.03 -7.28 -0.44
CA VAL A 239 1.44 -5.98 -0.16
C VAL A 239 2.48 -4.87 -0.32
N LYS A 240 2.06 -3.74 -0.92
CA LYS A 240 2.90 -2.54 -1.01
C LYS A 240 2.61 -1.53 0.10
N TYR A 241 1.36 -1.44 0.54
CA TYR A 241 0.91 -0.42 1.49
C TYR A 241 0.28 -1.03 2.75
N TRP A 242 0.73 -0.59 3.92
CA TRP A 242 0.10 -0.93 5.20
C TRP A 242 -0.63 0.30 5.76
N ALA A 243 -1.96 0.24 5.75
CA ALA A 243 -2.84 1.24 6.32
C ALA A 243 -3.16 0.89 7.78
N ILE A 244 -2.35 1.39 8.69
CA ILE A 244 -2.29 0.94 10.09
C ILE A 244 -3.26 1.77 10.95
N GLU A 245 -4.22 1.09 11.56
CA GLU A 245 -5.03 1.58 12.68
C GLU A 245 -4.54 0.89 13.97
N MET A 246 -3.91 1.63 14.88
CA MET A 246 -3.37 1.06 16.11
C MET A 246 -3.27 2.11 17.21
N GLY A 247 -3.51 1.69 18.45
CA GLY A 247 -3.20 2.48 19.65
C GLY A 247 -4.34 2.70 20.63
N THR A 248 -5.60 2.48 20.23
CA THR A 248 -6.75 2.63 21.15
C THR A 248 -6.63 1.74 22.38
N ASN A 249 -6.18 0.49 22.20
CA ASN A 249 -5.93 -0.44 23.31
C ASN A 249 -4.65 -0.12 24.09
N ASP A 250 -3.69 0.59 23.50
CA ASP A 250 -2.52 1.11 24.20
C ASP A 250 -2.91 2.28 25.11
N ALA A 251 -3.79 3.17 24.63
CA ALA A 251 -4.28 4.35 25.33
C ALA A 251 -5.50 4.08 26.23
N TRP A 252 -5.84 2.81 26.47
CA TRP A 252 -7.07 2.42 27.16
C TRP A 252 -7.23 3.12 28.52
N GLY A 253 -8.42 3.66 28.79
CA GLY A 253 -8.72 4.42 29.99
C GLY A 253 -8.18 5.85 30.03
N GLY A 254 -7.52 6.32 28.96
CA GLY A 254 -7.09 7.71 28.79
C GLY A 254 -5.81 8.12 29.53
N GLY A 255 -5.10 7.17 30.13
CA GLY A 255 -3.78 7.40 30.73
C GLY A 255 -2.63 7.33 29.72
N THR A 256 -1.42 7.65 30.15
CA THR A 256 -0.19 7.62 29.32
C THR A 256 0.77 6.48 29.68
N TYR A 257 0.37 5.57 30.56
CA TYR A 257 1.26 4.54 31.13
C TYR A 257 1.94 3.65 30.06
N ASN A 258 1.22 3.32 28.98
CA ASN A 258 1.74 2.54 27.85
C ASN A 258 2.42 3.37 26.75
N LEU A 259 2.39 4.71 26.83
CA LEU A 259 2.90 5.58 25.76
C LEU A 259 4.36 5.28 25.36
N PRO A 260 5.31 5.06 26.29
CA PRO A 260 6.67 4.70 25.91
C PRO A 260 6.77 3.37 25.16
N ALA A 261 5.98 2.36 25.57
CA ALA A 261 5.92 1.08 24.87
C ALA A 261 5.32 1.25 23.48
N TYR A 262 4.22 2.01 23.36
CA TYR A 262 3.57 2.32 22.10
C TYR A 262 4.55 2.94 21.08
N ILE A 263 5.28 3.98 21.47
CA ILE A 263 6.25 4.65 20.59
C ILE A 263 7.31 3.65 20.09
N LYS A 264 7.90 2.86 21.01
CA LYS A 264 8.91 1.86 20.67
C LYS A 264 8.37 0.78 19.72
N ASN A 265 7.17 0.28 19.98
CA ASN A 265 6.54 -0.76 19.20
C ASN A 265 6.16 -0.29 17.80
N MET A 266 5.56 0.91 17.69
CA MET A 266 5.23 1.50 16.40
C MET A 266 6.48 1.78 15.57
N GLN A 267 7.58 2.25 16.18
CA GLN A 267 8.86 2.38 15.47
C GLN A 267 9.35 1.03 14.93
N LYS A 268 9.30 -0.05 15.73
CA LYS A 268 9.65 -1.40 15.25
C LYS A 268 8.79 -1.86 14.07
N ILE A 269 7.48 -1.59 14.11
CA ILE A 269 6.55 -1.91 13.02
C ILE A 269 6.92 -1.13 11.75
N ILE A 270 7.18 0.17 11.87
CA ILE A 270 7.61 1.04 10.77
C ILE A 270 8.91 0.54 10.14
N ASP A 271 9.93 0.28 10.96
CA ASP A 271 11.23 -0.22 10.51
C ASP A 271 11.10 -1.55 9.78
N SER A 272 10.26 -2.44 10.31
CA SER A 272 9.98 -3.75 9.72
C SER A 272 9.27 -3.63 8.37
N CYS A 273 8.33 -2.68 8.21
CA CYS A 273 7.70 -2.39 6.92
C CYS A 273 8.74 -1.89 5.90
N LYS A 274 9.52 -0.86 6.28
CA LYS A 274 10.54 -0.27 5.41
C LYS A 274 11.58 -1.29 4.96
N ALA A 275 12.04 -2.16 5.87
CA ALA A 275 12.98 -3.22 5.57
C ALA A 275 12.44 -4.25 4.55
N ASN A 276 11.12 -4.33 4.37
CA ASN A 276 10.45 -5.21 3.42
C ASN A 276 9.86 -4.45 2.22
N ASN A 277 10.29 -3.20 1.98
CA ASN A 277 9.79 -2.34 0.90
C ASN A 277 8.27 -2.07 0.94
N ILE A 278 7.69 -2.17 2.14
CA ILE A 278 6.30 -1.84 2.43
C ILE A 278 6.26 -0.38 2.87
N GLN A 279 5.28 0.37 2.39
CA GLN A 279 5.00 1.74 2.80
C GLN A 279 4.03 1.74 3.99
N PRO A 280 4.49 1.98 5.23
CA PRO A 280 3.59 2.13 6.37
C PRO A 280 2.94 3.51 6.34
N ILE A 281 1.64 3.53 6.62
CA ILE A 281 0.79 4.73 6.70
C ILE A 281 0.00 4.58 8.00
N ILE A 282 0.16 5.53 8.93
CA ILE A 282 -0.42 5.43 10.27
C ILE A 282 -1.56 6.44 10.38
N ALA A 283 -2.76 5.95 10.69
CA ALA A 283 -3.86 6.84 11.05
C ALA A 283 -3.63 7.44 12.44
N ARG A 284 -4.05 8.70 12.64
CA ARG A 284 -4.22 9.19 14.02
C ARG A 284 -5.34 8.37 14.65
N MET A 285 -5.16 7.98 15.92
CA MET A 285 -6.12 7.12 16.64
C MET A 285 -7.54 7.66 16.54
N ILE A 286 -8.52 6.78 16.43
CA ILE A 286 -9.92 7.17 16.56
C ILE A 286 -10.18 7.76 17.95
N ALA A 287 -11.04 8.77 18.04
CA ALA A 287 -11.52 9.27 19.32
C ALA A 287 -12.44 8.24 19.98
N THR A 288 -12.74 8.39 21.26
CA THR A 288 -13.87 7.70 21.90
C THR A 288 -15.05 8.64 22.08
N ASP A 289 -16.26 8.09 22.13
CA ASP A 289 -17.41 8.80 22.71
C ASP A 289 -17.31 8.69 24.24
N SER A 290 -16.77 9.75 24.86
CA SER A 290 -16.53 9.80 26.30
C SER A 290 -17.82 9.70 27.13
N ALA A 291 -18.99 10.00 26.58
CA ALA A 291 -20.26 9.84 27.28
C ALA A 291 -20.60 8.35 27.50
N LYS A 292 -20.23 7.49 26.54
CA LYS A 292 -20.42 6.03 26.62
C LYS A 292 -19.20 5.34 27.24
N ALA A 293 -18.00 5.60 26.71
CA ALA A 293 -16.76 4.93 27.10
C ALA A 293 -16.21 5.40 28.45
N LYS A 294 -16.58 6.59 28.94
CA LYS A 294 -16.09 7.22 30.18
C LYS A 294 -14.60 7.59 30.19
N TRP A 295 -13.95 7.60 29.03
CA TRP A 295 -12.57 8.08 28.85
C TRP A 295 -12.39 8.67 27.45
N GLN A 296 -11.25 9.33 27.20
CA GLN A 296 -10.80 9.84 25.89
C GLN A 296 -9.32 9.52 25.66
N VAL A 297 -8.91 9.34 24.40
CA VAL A 297 -7.51 9.15 24.01
C VAL A 297 -6.68 10.34 24.50
N HIS A 298 -5.61 10.06 25.24
CA HIS A 298 -4.74 11.12 25.74
C HIS A 298 -4.01 11.82 24.58
N PRO A 299 -3.94 13.17 24.54
CA PRO A 299 -3.33 13.92 23.43
C PRO A 299 -1.88 13.53 23.09
N ASP A 300 -1.11 13.04 24.07
CA ASP A 300 0.28 12.65 23.86
C ASP A 300 0.44 11.41 22.96
N PHE A 301 -0.56 10.53 22.89
CA PHE A 301 -0.57 9.45 21.90
C PHE A 301 -0.72 10.00 20.48
N LEU A 302 -1.55 11.03 20.28
CA LEU A 302 -1.71 11.68 18.98
C LEU A 302 -0.41 12.40 18.57
N LYS A 303 0.24 13.11 19.49
CA LYS A 303 1.55 13.74 19.26
C LYS A 303 2.64 12.72 18.94
N ALA A 304 2.58 11.53 19.55
CA ALA A 304 3.51 10.44 19.25
C ALA A 304 3.34 9.92 17.82
N ILE A 305 2.10 9.79 17.33
CA ILE A 305 1.83 9.41 15.93
C ILE A 305 2.36 10.46 14.96
N ASP A 306 2.10 11.74 15.25
CA ASP A 306 2.61 12.85 14.41
C ASP A 306 4.13 12.84 14.35
N SER A 307 4.79 12.75 15.52
CA SER A 307 6.25 12.66 15.64
C SER A 307 6.81 11.45 14.88
N LEU A 308 6.20 10.27 15.04
CA LEU A 308 6.64 9.06 14.33
C LEU A 308 6.48 9.21 12.82
N THR A 309 5.38 9.81 12.36
CA THR A 309 5.12 10.08 10.94
C THR A 309 6.18 11.03 10.36
N GLU A 310 6.46 12.13 11.05
CA GLU A 310 7.44 13.15 10.64
C GLU A 310 8.88 12.60 10.62
N ILE A 311 9.35 12.04 11.74
CA ILE A 311 10.72 11.52 11.88
C ILE A 311 11.02 10.42 10.85
N ASN A 312 10.01 9.64 10.48
CA ASN A 312 10.15 8.56 9.51
C ASN A 312 9.84 8.97 8.07
N GLY A 313 9.41 10.21 7.82
CA GLY A 313 9.03 10.69 6.49
C GLY A 313 7.88 9.88 5.87
N LEU A 314 6.89 9.48 6.67
CA LEU A 314 5.76 8.68 6.21
C LEU A 314 4.71 9.53 5.50
N ILE A 315 3.94 8.90 4.62
CA ILE A 315 2.66 9.47 4.16
C ILE A 315 1.73 9.48 5.39
N PRO A 316 1.13 10.63 5.76
CA PRO A 316 0.22 10.69 6.89
C PRO A 316 -1.10 9.95 6.57
N GLY A 317 -1.58 9.13 7.50
CA GLY A 317 -2.91 8.53 7.44
C GLY A 317 -4.03 9.52 7.79
N PRO A 318 -5.30 9.07 7.79
CA PRO A 318 -6.43 9.93 8.13
C PRO A 318 -6.39 10.36 9.60
N ASP A 319 -6.96 11.54 9.88
CA ASP A 319 -7.17 12.01 11.26
C ASP A 319 -8.50 11.48 11.79
N LEU A 320 -8.51 10.21 12.23
CA LEU A 320 -9.73 9.59 12.77
C LEU A 320 -10.16 10.29 14.07
N TYR A 321 -9.23 10.78 14.87
CA TYR A 321 -9.55 11.49 16.12
C TYR A 321 -10.44 12.71 15.84
N ALA A 322 -9.99 13.58 14.92
CA ALA A 322 -10.66 14.83 14.63
C ALA A 322 -12.07 14.64 14.05
N TYR A 323 -12.24 13.60 13.20
CA TYR A 323 -13.55 13.25 12.67
C TYR A 323 -14.45 12.69 13.77
N PHE A 324 -14.07 11.59 14.41
CA PHE A 324 -14.95 10.89 15.35
C PHE A 324 -15.23 11.67 16.64
N SER A 325 -14.38 12.63 17.03
CA SER A 325 -14.69 13.57 18.13
C SER A 325 -15.92 14.44 17.83
N LYS A 326 -16.23 14.66 16.54
CA LYS A 326 -17.39 15.44 16.08
C LYS A 326 -18.58 14.54 15.70
N HIS A 327 -18.37 13.23 15.66
CA HIS A 327 -19.34 12.23 15.24
C HIS A 327 -19.53 11.13 16.31
N PRO A 328 -19.82 11.46 17.58
CA PRO A 328 -20.02 10.47 18.64
C PRO A 328 -21.21 9.51 18.36
N GLU A 329 -22.17 9.93 17.54
CA GLU A 329 -23.29 9.12 17.05
C GLU A 329 -22.85 7.93 16.18
N GLU A 330 -21.65 7.97 15.62
CA GLU A 330 -21.09 6.90 14.78
C GLU A 330 -20.45 5.75 15.60
N PHE A 331 -20.56 5.77 16.93
CA PHE A 331 -20.14 4.67 17.82
C PHE A 331 -21.30 3.81 18.32
N SER A 332 -21.05 2.52 18.50
CA SER A 332 -21.98 1.59 19.15
C SER A 332 -21.85 1.66 20.68
N ASP A 333 -20.66 1.40 21.22
CA ASP A 333 -20.36 1.31 22.65
C ASP A 333 -19.44 2.43 23.18
N GLY A 334 -19.10 3.36 22.30
CA GLY A 334 -18.20 4.49 22.55
C GLY A 334 -16.74 4.24 22.23
N VAL A 335 -16.39 3.05 21.77
CA VAL A 335 -15.06 2.71 21.24
C VAL A 335 -15.16 2.15 19.83
N HIS A 336 -16.10 1.25 19.57
CA HIS A 336 -16.27 0.60 18.27
C HIS A 336 -17.21 1.40 17.37
N PRO A 337 -16.83 1.64 16.10
CA PRO A 337 -17.74 2.21 15.12
C PRO A 337 -18.98 1.34 14.95
N ASN A 338 -20.15 1.97 14.77
CA ASN A 338 -21.34 1.30 14.26
C ASN A 338 -21.27 1.19 12.72
N THR A 339 -22.33 0.73 12.05
CA THR A 339 -22.35 0.59 10.59
C THR A 339 -22.00 1.87 9.83
N THR A 340 -22.51 3.02 10.29
CA THR A 340 -22.18 4.33 9.69
C THR A 340 -20.73 4.69 9.95
N GLY A 341 -20.26 4.51 11.19
CA GLY A 341 -18.87 4.76 11.56
C GLY A 341 -17.86 3.89 10.82
N ALA A 342 -18.18 2.62 10.61
CA ALA A 342 -17.38 1.70 9.81
C ALA A 342 -17.20 2.23 8.38
N LEU A 343 -18.29 2.65 7.74
CA LEU A 343 -18.25 3.23 6.40
C LEU A 343 -17.48 4.56 6.36
N SER A 344 -17.65 5.43 7.36
CA SER A 344 -16.89 6.67 7.50
C SER A 344 -15.40 6.42 7.65
N LEU A 345 -14.99 5.44 8.47
CA LEU A 345 -13.59 5.06 8.64
C LEU A 345 -12.96 4.64 7.30
N ILE A 346 -13.66 3.79 6.54
CA ILE A 346 -13.20 3.33 5.22
C ILE A 346 -13.10 4.50 4.23
N ARG A 347 -14.13 5.36 4.19
CA ARG A 347 -14.15 6.57 3.34
C ARG A 347 -12.99 7.49 3.65
N LEU A 348 -12.70 7.76 4.93
CA LEU A 348 -11.60 8.63 5.35
C LEU A 348 -10.24 8.10 4.92
N TRP A 349 -10.03 6.78 4.95
CA TRP A 349 -8.83 6.17 4.38
C TRP A 349 -8.73 6.42 2.87
N ALA A 350 -9.79 6.17 2.10
CA ALA A 350 -9.80 6.39 0.65
C ALA A 350 -9.57 7.87 0.29
N GLU A 351 -10.25 8.80 0.96
CA GLU A 351 -10.06 10.24 0.77
C GLU A 351 -8.64 10.69 1.08
N LYS A 352 -8.03 10.14 2.14
CA LYS A 352 -6.67 10.52 2.51
C LYS A 352 -5.64 10.02 1.50
N MET A 353 -5.88 8.84 0.92
CA MET A 353 -4.98 8.20 -0.04
C MET A 353 -5.22 8.62 -1.50
N ASP A 354 -6.28 9.39 -1.77
CA ASP A 354 -6.69 9.85 -3.10
C ASP A 354 -5.53 10.41 -3.94
N SER A 355 -4.62 11.17 -3.33
CA SER A 355 -3.47 11.75 -4.03
C SER A 355 -2.48 10.73 -4.60
N LEU A 356 -2.51 9.47 -4.15
CA LEU A 356 -1.66 8.38 -4.67
C LEU A 356 -2.20 7.78 -5.98
N TYR A 357 -3.48 8.04 -6.27
CA TYR A 357 -4.20 7.56 -7.45
C TYR A 357 -4.36 8.59 -8.55
N ASN A 358 -4.05 9.85 -8.23
CA ASN A 358 -3.89 10.84 -9.28
C ASN A 358 -2.80 10.32 -10.22
N GLU A 359 -3.21 10.05 -11.46
CA GLU A 359 -2.28 10.04 -12.57
C GLU A 359 -1.57 11.40 -12.49
N THR A 360 -0.39 11.46 -11.86
CA THR A 360 0.64 12.22 -12.51
C THR A 360 0.66 11.60 -13.89
N THR A 361 0.05 12.32 -14.85
CA THR A 361 0.59 12.40 -16.19
C THR A 361 2.05 12.19 -15.95
N VAL A 362 2.55 11.03 -16.36
CA VAL A 362 3.96 10.91 -16.61
C VAL A 362 4.09 11.95 -17.72
N MET A 363 4.30 13.21 -17.33
CA MET A 363 5.46 13.90 -17.81
C MET A 363 6.52 12.84 -17.59
N LYS A 364 6.71 12.03 -18.66
CA LYS A 364 8.03 11.65 -19.09
C LYS A 364 8.81 12.88 -18.71
N PRO A 365 9.87 12.79 -17.91
CA PRO A 365 10.88 13.79 -18.09
C PRO A 365 11.12 13.72 -19.61
N GLU A 366 10.51 14.62 -20.38
CA GLU A 366 11.21 15.23 -21.45
C GLU A 366 12.49 15.58 -20.74
N LEU A 367 13.52 14.85 -21.14
CA LEU A 367 14.87 15.14 -20.77
C LEU A 367 15.11 16.47 -21.45
N VAL A 368 14.57 17.53 -20.85
CA VAL A 368 14.61 18.85 -21.40
C VAL A 368 16.00 19.31 -21.04
N VAL A 369 16.95 18.95 -21.90
CA VAL A 369 18.23 19.63 -22.02
C VAL A 369 17.91 21.02 -22.55
N LYS A 370 17.30 21.86 -21.71
CA LYS A 370 17.05 23.26 -22.03
C LYS A 370 18.34 23.98 -21.69
N SER A 371 19.05 24.39 -22.72
CA SER A 371 20.14 25.37 -22.63
C SER A 371 19.68 26.67 -21.93
N GLN A 372 18.36 26.88 -21.80
CA GLN A 372 17.72 27.94 -21.04
C GLN A 372 16.36 27.46 -20.48
N ALA A 373 16.14 27.59 -19.18
CA ALA A 373 14.86 27.26 -18.52
C ALA A 373 14.41 28.45 -17.66
N GLN A 374 13.12 28.75 -17.64
CA GLN A 374 12.56 29.81 -16.81
C GLN A 374 11.29 29.30 -16.14
N SER A 375 11.19 29.53 -14.83
CA SER A 375 10.03 29.24 -14.02
C SER A 375 9.66 30.46 -13.17
N TRP A 376 8.63 30.32 -12.34
CA TRP A 376 8.26 31.36 -11.39
C TRP A 376 9.17 31.41 -10.14
N LEU A 377 10.01 30.39 -9.89
CA LEU A 377 10.96 30.34 -8.76
C LEU A 377 12.41 30.58 -9.18
N ILE A 378 12.85 30.07 -10.33
CA ILE A 378 14.24 30.19 -10.79
C ILE A 378 14.32 30.39 -12.31
N SER A 379 15.44 30.95 -12.75
CA SER A 379 15.80 31.08 -14.16
C SER A 379 17.19 30.49 -14.37
N ILE A 380 17.37 29.65 -15.39
CA ILE A 380 18.63 29.01 -15.73
C ILE A 380 19.08 29.49 -17.11
N LYS A 381 20.31 30.00 -17.17
CA LYS A 381 21.02 30.30 -18.42
C LYS A 381 22.26 29.43 -18.52
N SER A 382 22.57 28.94 -19.70
CA SER A 382 23.76 28.13 -19.95
C SER A 382 24.74 28.86 -20.86
N ASN A 383 26.04 28.74 -20.57
CA ASN A 383 27.13 29.09 -21.48
C ASN A 383 28.11 27.91 -21.61
N ALA A 384 29.25 28.10 -22.27
CA ALA A 384 30.21 27.00 -22.51
C ALA A 384 30.76 26.37 -21.21
N GLN A 385 30.83 27.12 -20.11
CA GLN A 385 31.51 26.70 -18.87
C GLN A 385 30.57 26.48 -17.68
N PHE A 386 29.42 27.17 -17.65
CA PHE A 386 28.55 27.23 -16.47
C PHE A 386 27.05 27.16 -16.82
N TYR A 387 26.26 26.72 -15.83
CA TYR A 387 24.86 27.10 -15.66
C TYR A 387 24.77 28.24 -14.64
N THR A 388 24.14 29.34 -15.02
CA THR A 388 23.78 30.43 -14.11
C THR A 388 22.34 30.23 -13.68
N ILE A 389 22.13 30.00 -12.39
CA ILE A 389 20.83 29.79 -11.75
C ILE A 389 20.48 31.07 -11.00
N THR A 390 19.53 31.84 -11.50
CA THR A 390 19.02 33.06 -10.87
C THR A 390 17.75 32.74 -10.10
N ALA A 391 17.69 33.11 -8.83
CA ALA A 391 16.50 32.95 -8.01
C ALA A 391 15.51 34.08 -8.30
N ASN A 392 14.27 33.77 -8.70
CA ASN A 392 13.23 34.78 -8.90
C ASN A 392 12.55 35.15 -7.56
N ARG A 393 12.83 34.40 -6.50
CA ARG A 393 12.41 34.62 -5.10
C ARG A 393 13.50 34.16 -4.14
N SER A 394 13.55 34.73 -2.93
CA SER A 394 14.47 34.25 -1.90
C SER A 394 14.18 32.80 -1.51
N GLY A 395 15.22 31.99 -1.34
CA GLY A 395 15.08 30.58 -1.03
C GLY A 395 16.41 29.84 -0.87
N THR A 396 16.32 28.54 -0.66
CA THR A 396 17.47 27.64 -0.56
C THR A 396 17.63 26.88 -1.88
N LEU A 397 18.79 27.06 -2.51
CA LEU A 397 19.28 26.24 -3.61
C LEU A 397 20.06 25.04 -3.05
N THR A 398 19.72 23.84 -3.48
CA THR A 398 20.51 22.63 -3.26
C THR A 398 20.86 21.97 -4.58
N ILE A 399 22.07 21.43 -4.67
CA ILE A 399 22.57 20.70 -5.84
C ILE A 399 22.92 19.30 -5.36
N HIS A 400 22.37 18.29 -6.01
CA HIS A 400 22.60 16.89 -5.68
C HIS A 400 23.24 16.16 -6.86
N SER A 401 24.01 15.13 -6.57
CA SER A 401 24.39 14.14 -7.57
C SER A 401 23.14 13.39 -8.06
N LEU A 402 23.25 12.67 -9.16
CA LEU A 402 22.20 11.76 -9.61
C LEU A 402 21.84 10.68 -8.57
N THR A 403 22.78 10.33 -7.69
CA THR A 403 22.55 9.37 -6.58
C THR A 403 21.88 10.01 -5.36
N GLY A 404 21.47 11.28 -5.42
CA GLY A 404 20.83 12.00 -4.32
C GLY A 404 21.79 12.51 -3.24
N LYS A 405 23.11 12.43 -3.47
CA LYS A 405 24.10 13.00 -2.54
C LYS A 405 24.11 14.51 -2.68
N LEU A 406 23.91 15.23 -1.57
CA LEU A 406 24.04 16.68 -1.53
C LEU A 406 25.48 17.09 -1.90
N LEU A 407 25.61 17.88 -2.95
CA LEU A 407 26.88 18.44 -3.44
C LEU A 407 27.07 19.89 -2.99
N THR A 408 25.99 20.66 -2.93
CA THR A 408 26.03 22.08 -2.54
C THR A 408 24.69 22.51 -1.97
N LYS A 409 24.70 23.39 -0.98
CA LYS A 409 23.53 24.07 -0.44
C LYS A 409 23.89 25.54 -0.24
N THR A 410 23.08 26.45 -0.77
CA THR A 410 23.24 27.89 -0.57
C THR A 410 21.88 28.56 -0.44
N LEU A 411 21.82 29.62 0.35
CA LEU A 411 20.71 30.57 0.28
C LEU A 411 20.95 31.49 -0.92
N LEU A 412 19.87 31.83 -1.62
CA LEU A 412 19.85 32.87 -2.64
C LEU A 412 18.73 33.84 -2.30
N GLY A 413 19.04 35.12 -2.25
CA GLY A 413 18.05 36.19 -2.25
C GLY A 413 17.35 36.31 -3.60
N GLN A 414 16.22 37.03 -3.63
CA GLN A 414 15.56 37.38 -4.88
C GLN A 414 16.53 38.09 -5.84
N ASN A 415 16.59 37.61 -7.08
CA ASN A 415 17.48 38.01 -8.17
C ASN A 415 18.97 37.66 -7.97
N GLU A 416 19.34 36.97 -6.89
CA GLU A 416 20.70 36.45 -6.74
C GLU A 416 20.95 35.25 -7.66
N SER A 417 22.21 35.07 -8.06
CA SER A 417 22.59 34.03 -9.01
C SER A 417 23.70 33.12 -8.48
N PHE A 418 23.58 31.83 -8.77
CA PHE A 418 24.58 30.81 -8.50
C PHE A 418 25.16 30.26 -9.81
N SER A 419 26.49 30.09 -9.88
CA SER A 419 27.16 29.51 -11.04
C SER A 419 27.59 28.06 -10.78
N LEU A 420 27.03 27.13 -11.55
CA LEU A 420 27.36 25.71 -11.51
C LEU A 420 28.26 25.35 -12.70
N ALA A 421 29.49 24.90 -12.44
CA ALA A 421 30.43 24.48 -13.48
C ALA A 421 29.95 23.21 -14.21
N LYS A 422 30.13 23.16 -15.53
CA LYS A 422 29.78 22.01 -16.39
C LYS A 422 30.74 20.80 -16.28
N THR A 423 31.65 20.81 -15.32
CA THR A 423 32.67 19.76 -15.13
C THR A 423 32.14 18.49 -14.47
N ARG A 424 30.84 18.42 -14.10
CA ARG A 424 30.25 17.29 -13.38
C ARG A 424 29.21 16.55 -14.22
N VAL A 425 29.26 15.22 -14.21
CA VAL A 425 28.30 14.32 -14.87
C VAL A 425 26.94 14.44 -14.17
N TYR A 426 26.01 15.17 -14.78
CA TYR A 426 24.61 15.42 -14.39
C TYR A 426 24.36 15.92 -12.93
N SER A 427 23.41 16.83 -12.72
CA SER A 427 23.04 17.28 -11.37
C SER A 427 21.56 17.60 -11.23
N ILE A 428 21.02 17.33 -10.04
CA ILE A 428 19.65 17.72 -9.67
C ILE A 428 19.74 19.05 -8.90
N ILE A 429 19.13 20.07 -9.47
CA ILE A 429 18.98 21.39 -8.87
C ILE A 429 17.62 21.40 -8.18
N ARG A 430 17.60 21.61 -6.85
CA ARG A 430 16.36 21.79 -6.08
C ARG A 430 16.35 23.17 -5.44
N PHE A 431 15.33 23.96 -5.73
CA PHE A 431 15.11 25.27 -5.11
C PHE A 431 13.88 25.22 -4.21
N SER A 432 14.01 25.70 -2.97
CA SER A 432 12.94 25.74 -1.99
C SER A 432 12.76 27.18 -1.50
N SER A 433 11.55 27.70 -1.61
CA SER A 433 11.13 28.98 -1.02
C SER A 433 9.96 28.76 -0.06
N GLU A 434 9.55 29.80 0.67
CA GLU A 434 8.32 29.76 1.48
C GLU A 434 7.06 29.47 0.64
N THR A 435 7.09 29.82 -0.64
CA THR A 435 5.95 29.73 -1.56
C THR A 435 5.88 28.42 -2.36
N GLY A 436 6.92 27.58 -2.30
CA GLY A 436 6.96 26.33 -3.07
C GLY A 436 8.36 25.79 -3.34
N ILE A 437 8.42 24.63 -4.00
CA ILE A 437 9.63 23.87 -4.31
C ILE A 437 9.67 23.55 -5.80
N GLU A 438 10.85 23.65 -6.41
CA GLU A 438 11.10 23.26 -7.80
C GLU A 438 12.34 22.38 -7.92
N ASN A 439 12.28 21.40 -8.83
CA ASN A 439 13.40 20.52 -9.16
C ASN A 439 13.70 20.58 -10.66
N ILE A 440 14.96 20.78 -11.03
CA ILE A 440 15.43 20.78 -12.43
C ILE A 440 16.64 19.85 -12.55
N VAL A 441 16.66 19.00 -13.58
CA VAL A 441 17.81 18.17 -13.92
C VAL A 441 18.63 18.87 -15.00
N VAL A 442 19.93 19.05 -14.78
CA VAL A 442 20.86 19.57 -15.79
C VAL A 442 21.82 18.46 -16.25
N ALA A 443 21.97 18.32 -17.56
CA ALA A 443 22.82 17.34 -18.22
C ALA A 443 23.97 18.04 -18.94
N ASN A 444 25.20 17.54 -18.78
CA ASN A 444 26.33 18.02 -19.57
C ASN A 444 26.55 17.07 -20.74
N ASN A 445 26.39 17.59 -21.96
CA ASN A 445 26.96 16.95 -23.14
C ASN A 445 28.47 17.06 -23.00
N LEU A 446 29.16 15.95 -22.77
CA LEU A 446 30.60 15.86 -22.97
C LEU A 446 30.88 15.61 -24.45
#